data_AF-A0A377N8A3-F1
#
_entry.id   AF-A0A377N8A3-F1
#
_cell.length_a   1.000
_cell.length_b   1.000
_cell.length_c   1.000
_cell.angle_alpha   90.00
_cell.angle_beta   90.00
_cell.angle_gamma   90.00
#
_symmetry.space_group_name_H-M   'P 1'
#
loop_
_entity.id
_entity.type
_entity.pdbx_description
1 polymer ?
#
loop_
_entity_poly.entity_id
_entity_poly.type
_entity_poly.pdbx_seq_one_letter_code
_entity_poly.pdbx_strand_id
1 'polypeptide(L)'
;MKSSDDNIGCAKEADVVVLAVKPQLMADVCKTLQKDVDFSGKLVLSIAAGVKVARFKELLGDNLNIVRIMPNTPSLVGQGMSGLYAPEEVGQQDRDYTSDLMTAVGKVCWVDSEDGINHVIAAAGSAPAYFFLFMEAMQAEAERLGFSTDTARMLVEQAASGASALVAASPDTPLSTLRENVTSKGGTTFEALKVFTDQKLPEIVSQAMQAAIKRAQEMEKLF
;
A
#
# COMPACT_ATOMS: atom_id res chain seq x y z
N MET A 1 15.43 16.41 -13.04
CA MET A 1 15.61 15.93 -11.66
C MET A 1 17.05 16.20 -11.26
N LYS A 2 17.30 16.95 -10.19
CA LYS A 2 18.65 17.11 -9.62
C LYS A 2 18.80 16.04 -8.54
N SER A 3 19.89 15.28 -8.56
CA SER A 3 20.25 14.33 -7.51
C SER A 3 21.45 14.87 -6.73
N SER A 4 21.46 14.65 -5.42
CA SER A 4 22.56 15.02 -4.52
C SER A 4 22.81 13.87 -3.56
N ASP A 5 24.05 13.74 -3.08
CA ASP A 5 24.44 12.86 -1.98
C ASP A 5 24.38 13.58 -0.61
N ASP A 6 24.09 14.88 -0.59
CA ASP A 6 23.89 15.68 0.61
C ASP A 6 22.41 15.79 0.99
N ASN A 7 21.97 14.90 1.89
CA ASN A 7 20.61 14.92 2.43
C ASN A 7 20.31 16.21 3.22
N ILE A 8 21.29 16.78 3.92
CA ILE A 8 21.10 17.95 4.78
C ILE A 8 20.86 19.19 3.91
N GLY A 9 21.71 19.40 2.90
CA GLY A 9 21.55 20.49 1.93
C GLY A 9 20.18 20.44 1.25
N CYS A 10 19.77 19.27 0.76
CA CYS A 10 18.45 19.07 0.15
C CYS A 10 17.30 19.40 1.12
N ALA A 11 17.37 18.92 2.36
CA ALA A 11 16.30 19.12 3.34
C ALA A 11 16.19 20.58 3.82
N LYS A 12 17.31 21.33 3.86
CA LYS A 12 17.30 22.77 4.18
C LYS A 12 16.51 23.57 3.15
N GLU A 13 16.72 23.29 1.86
CA GLU A 13 16.09 23.99 0.74
C GLU A 13 14.63 23.56 0.48
N ALA A 14 14.24 22.37 0.92
CA ALA A 14 12.93 21.81 0.62
C ALA A 14 11.82 22.33 1.54
N ASP A 15 10.67 22.69 0.95
CA ASP A 15 9.43 22.95 1.71
C ASP A 15 8.78 21.64 2.20
N VAL A 16 8.97 20.56 1.42
CA VAL A 16 8.42 19.22 1.70
C VAL A 16 9.55 18.20 1.67
N VAL A 17 9.67 17.41 2.74
CA VAL A 17 10.71 16.37 2.90
C VAL A 17 10.07 14.99 2.93
N VAL A 18 10.39 14.14 1.95
CA VAL A 18 9.92 12.75 1.90
C VAL A 18 10.98 11.81 2.47
N LEU A 19 10.67 11.19 3.60
CA LEU A 19 11.49 10.17 4.24
C LEU A 19 11.17 8.79 3.64
N ALA A 20 12.01 8.38 2.69
CA ALA A 20 11.86 7.16 1.88
C ALA A 20 12.96 6.12 2.11
N VAL A 21 13.56 6.10 3.30
CA VAL A 21 14.57 5.10 3.67
C VAL A 21 13.94 3.90 4.35
N LYS A 22 14.68 2.79 4.41
CA LYS A 22 14.23 1.60 5.15
C LYS A 22 14.02 1.94 6.64
N PRO A 23 12.98 1.40 7.31
CA PRO A 23 12.69 1.69 8.72
C PRO A 23 13.89 1.54 9.66
N GLN A 24 14.76 0.54 9.41
CA GLN A 24 15.95 0.29 10.23
C GLN A 24 16.97 1.43 10.20
N LEU A 25 16.97 2.25 9.14
CA LEU A 25 17.88 3.38 8.95
C LEU A 25 17.26 4.71 9.40
N MET A 26 15.97 4.72 9.75
CA MET A 26 15.22 5.96 9.94
C MET A 26 15.77 6.79 11.10
N ALA A 27 16.11 6.14 12.22
CA ALA A 27 16.65 6.84 13.39
C ALA A 27 17.97 7.55 13.08
N ASP A 28 18.89 6.89 12.36
CA ASP A 28 20.19 7.46 12.02
C ASP A 28 20.07 8.64 11.04
N VAL A 29 19.18 8.50 10.04
CA VAL A 29 18.90 9.57 9.08
C VAL A 29 18.26 10.77 9.78
N CYS A 30 17.20 10.55 10.58
CA CYS A 30 16.53 11.63 11.29
C CYS A 30 17.46 12.33 12.28
N LYS A 31 18.30 11.59 13.02
CA LYS A 31 19.28 12.16 13.94
C LYS A 31 20.32 13.04 13.23
N THR A 32 20.67 12.69 12.00
CA THR A 32 21.59 13.49 11.18
C THR A 32 20.90 14.78 10.70
N LEU A 33 19.65 14.68 10.25
CA LEU A 33 18.87 15.83 9.80
C LEU A 33 18.55 16.80 10.97
N GLN A 34 18.14 16.28 12.12
CA GLN A 34 17.72 17.08 13.28
C GLN A 34 18.82 18.02 13.82
N LYS A 35 20.09 17.70 13.59
CA LYS A 35 21.21 18.55 14.01
C LYS A 35 21.31 19.85 13.21
N ASP A 36 20.94 19.79 11.93
CA ASP A 36 21.30 20.84 10.96
C ASP A 36 20.09 21.40 10.21
N VAL A 37 18.93 20.74 10.27
CA VAL A 37 17.72 21.11 9.54
C VAL A 37 16.65 21.58 10.52
N ASP A 38 16.15 22.81 10.33
CA ASP A 38 14.95 23.28 10.99
C ASP A 38 13.72 22.77 10.23
N PHE A 39 12.91 21.96 10.90
CA PHE A 39 11.65 21.43 10.35
C PHE A 39 10.45 22.35 10.63
N SER A 40 10.65 23.46 11.34
CA SER A 40 9.58 24.44 11.58
C SER A 40 9.09 25.00 10.23
N GLY A 41 7.80 24.80 9.94
CA GLY A 41 7.19 25.23 8.69
C GLY A 41 7.44 24.33 7.48
N LYS A 42 8.12 23.18 7.65
CA LYS A 42 8.27 22.16 6.60
C LYS A 42 7.23 21.06 6.78
N LEU A 43 6.76 20.48 5.68
CA LEU A 43 5.94 19.28 5.69
C LEU A 43 6.82 18.04 5.57
N VAL A 44 6.72 17.12 6.53
CA VAL A 44 7.41 15.84 6.48
C VAL A 44 6.44 14.74 6.05
N LEU A 45 6.81 14.00 5.01
CA LEU A 45 6.08 12.84 4.54
C LEU A 45 6.91 11.59 4.80
N SER A 46 6.33 10.56 5.40
CA SER A 46 7.04 9.30 5.65
C SER A 46 6.33 8.13 4.99
N ILE A 47 7.06 7.38 4.16
CA ILE A 47 6.56 6.13 3.55
C ILE A 47 7.05 4.88 4.31
N ALA A 48 7.66 5.06 5.48
CA ALA A 48 8.24 3.95 6.23
C ALA A 48 7.17 3.17 7.01
N ALA A 49 7.11 1.87 6.73
CA ALA A 49 6.29 0.95 7.49
C ALA A 49 6.80 0.80 8.92
N GLY A 50 5.86 0.79 9.88
CA GLY A 50 6.16 0.51 11.28
C GLY A 50 6.92 1.61 12.04
N VAL A 51 6.92 2.87 11.58
CA VAL A 51 7.46 4.01 12.36
C VAL A 51 6.32 4.97 12.67
N LYS A 52 5.94 5.08 13.95
CA LYS A 52 4.81 5.93 14.38
C LYS A 52 5.16 7.42 14.37
N VAL A 53 4.16 8.28 14.31
CA VAL A 53 4.31 9.75 14.40
C VAL A 53 5.03 10.15 15.67
N ALA A 54 4.69 9.53 16.80
CA ALA A 54 5.37 9.78 18.08
C ALA A 54 6.88 9.58 17.97
N ARG A 55 7.31 8.52 17.26
CA ARG A 55 8.73 8.23 17.03
C ARG A 55 9.41 9.30 16.16
N PHE A 56 8.70 9.81 15.15
CA PHE A 56 9.22 10.94 14.36
C PHE A 56 9.33 12.22 15.18
N LYS A 57 8.36 12.52 16.04
CA LYS A 57 8.42 13.66 16.96
C LYS A 57 9.61 13.55 17.93
N GLU A 58 9.89 12.37 18.47
CA GLU A 58 11.10 12.12 19.28
C GLU A 58 12.41 12.35 18.49
N LEU A 59 12.44 11.96 17.22
CA LEU A 59 13.65 12.02 16.40
C LEU A 59 13.92 13.40 15.77
N LEU A 60 12.87 14.14 15.41
CA LEU A 60 12.94 15.38 14.64
C LEU A 60 12.42 16.61 15.41
N GLY A 61 11.73 16.43 16.53
CA GLY A 61 11.17 17.48 17.38
C GLY A 61 9.64 17.44 17.49
N ASP A 62 9.10 17.94 18.60
CA ASP A 62 7.67 17.81 18.94
C ASP A 62 6.72 18.57 18.00
N ASN A 63 7.18 19.69 17.42
CA ASN A 63 6.39 20.55 16.52
C ASN A 63 6.42 20.08 15.06
N LEU A 64 6.61 18.77 14.82
CA LEU A 64 6.73 18.22 13.48
C LEU A 64 5.38 18.16 12.78
N ASN A 65 5.29 18.84 11.62
CA ASN A 65 4.15 18.73 10.71
C ASN A 65 4.35 17.51 9.81
N ILE A 66 3.71 16.37 10.15
CA ILE A 66 4.01 15.07 9.54
C ILE A 66 2.76 14.33 9.06
N VAL A 67 2.84 13.78 7.85
CA VAL A 67 1.89 12.82 7.31
C VAL A 67 2.58 11.48 7.09
N ARG A 68 2.01 10.42 7.65
CA ARG A 68 2.39 9.04 7.33
C ARG A 68 1.65 8.59 6.09
N ILE A 69 2.39 7.96 5.19
CA ILE A 69 1.91 7.46 3.91
C ILE A 69 2.24 5.97 3.86
N MET A 70 1.28 5.14 3.45
CA MET A 70 1.50 3.73 3.17
C MET A 70 1.16 3.46 1.71
N PRO A 71 2.13 3.70 0.78
CA PRO A 71 1.92 3.43 -0.63
C PRO A 71 2.08 1.93 -0.92
N ASN A 72 1.85 1.55 -2.17
CA ASN A 72 2.13 0.20 -2.67
C ASN A 72 2.85 0.24 -4.03
N THR A 73 3.41 -0.89 -4.45
CA THR A 73 4.26 -0.96 -5.66
C THR A 73 3.55 -0.64 -6.98
N PRO A 74 2.23 -0.87 -7.16
CA PRO A 74 1.49 -0.39 -8.35
C PRO A 74 1.57 1.12 -8.61
N SER A 75 2.05 1.94 -7.66
CA SER A 75 2.37 3.35 -7.90
C SER A 75 3.35 3.56 -9.07
N LEU A 76 4.22 2.58 -9.36
CA LEU A 76 5.16 2.63 -10.51
C LEU A 76 4.46 2.70 -11.87
N VAL A 77 3.19 2.29 -11.94
CA VAL A 77 2.36 2.34 -13.16
C VAL A 77 1.13 3.22 -12.99
N GLY A 78 1.14 4.11 -11.99
CA GLY A 78 0.04 5.05 -11.71
C GLY A 78 -1.25 4.40 -11.21
N GLN A 79 -1.20 3.13 -10.78
CA GLN A 79 -2.35 2.38 -10.24
C GLN A 79 -2.18 2.08 -8.76
N GLY A 80 -1.45 2.95 -8.04
CA GLY A 80 -1.18 2.79 -6.62
C GLY A 80 -2.42 2.96 -5.74
N MET A 81 -2.28 2.55 -4.49
CA MET A 81 -3.16 2.92 -3.39
C MET A 81 -2.29 3.36 -2.22
N SER A 82 -2.58 4.54 -1.66
CA SER A 82 -1.84 5.10 -0.54
C SER A 82 -2.75 5.36 0.65
N GLY A 83 -2.47 4.71 1.78
CA GLY A 83 -3.10 5.06 3.06
C GLY A 83 -2.44 6.29 3.64
N LEU A 84 -3.22 7.26 4.09
CA LEU A 84 -2.73 8.53 4.62
C LEU A 84 -3.23 8.72 6.05
N TYR A 85 -2.31 9.07 6.94
CA TYR A 85 -2.62 9.43 8.32
C TYR A 85 -1.84 10.66 8.75
N ALA A 86 -2.50 11.58 9.43
CA ALA A 86 -1.88 12.74 10.04
C ALA A 86 -2.56 13.06 11.38
N PRO A 87 -1.82 13.52 12.40
CA PRO A 87 -2.40 14.10 13.61
C PRO A 87 -3.37 15.25 13.30
N GLU A 88 -4.27 15.54 14.23
CA GLU A 88 -5.25 16.64 14.08
C GLU A 88 -4.56 18.00 13.94
N GLU A 89 -3.36 18.16 14.51
CA GLU A 89 -2.56 19.39 14.39
C GLU A 89 -2.11 19.72 12.96
N VAL A 90 -2.08 18.71 12.06
CA VAL A 90 -1.67 18.91 10.66
C VAL A 90 -2.80 19.59 9.90
N GLY A 91 -2.52 20.81 9.42
CA GLY A 91 -3.48 21.67 8.75
C GLY A 91 -4.01 21.08 7.43
N GLN A 92 -5.20 21.53 7.03
CA GLN A 92 -5.88 21.02 5.83
C GLN A 92 -5.06 21.22 4.55
N GLN A 93 -4.32 22.34 4.44
CA GLN A 93 -3.47 22.62 3.27
C GLN A 93 -2.43 21.53 3.02
N ASP A 94 -1.80 21.00 4.08
CA ASP A 94 -0.78 19.96 3.95
C ASP A 94 -1.39 18.57 3.69
N ARG A 95 -2.59 18.33 4.22
CA ARG A 95 -3.39 17.14 3.91
C ARG A 95 -3.79 17.13 2.44
N ASP A 96 -4.26 18.26 1.91
CA ASP A 96 -4.63 18.42 0.51
C ASP A 96 -3.42 18.26 -0.40
N TYR A 97 -2.30 18.93 -0.08
CA TYR A 97 -1.04 18.77 -0.80
C TYR A 97 -0.57 17.31 -0.85
N THR A 98 -0.62 16.61 0.28
CA THR A 98 -0.24 15.19 0.33
C THR A 98 -1.17 14.33 -0.50
N SER A 99 -2.47 14.64 -0.48
CA SER A 99 -3.47 13.93 -1.29
C SER A 99 -3.21 14.13 -2.78
N ASP A 100 -2.94 15.36 -3.22
CA ASP A 100 -2.65 15.68 -4.62
C ASP A 100 -1.37 14.99 -5.08
N LEU A 101 -0.31 15.05 -4.26
CA LEU A 101 0.96 14.38 -4.54
C LEU A 101 0.77 12.87 -4.73
N MET A 102 0.05 12.22 -3.82
CA MET A 102 -0.14 10.77 -3.88
C MET A 102 -1.16 10.33 -4.92
N THR A 103 -2.10 11.21 -5.29
CA THR A 103 -3.06 10.94 -6.39
C THR A 103 -2.37 10.95 -7.75
N ALA A 104 -1.22 11.61 -7.90
CA ALA A 104 -0.42 11.54 -9.12
C ALA A 104 0.08 10.12 -9.45
N VAL A 105 0.10 9.21 -8.47
CA VAL A 105 0.56 7.82 -8.62
C VAL A 105 -0.51 6.78 -8.26
N GLY A 106 -1.76 7.19 -8.07
CA GLY A 106 -2.84 6.26 -7.77
C GLY A 106 -4.01 6.89 -7.00
N LYS A 107 -4.64 6.10 -6.13
CA LYS A 107 -5.72 6.55 -5.24
C LYS A 107 -5.21 6.73 -3.81
N VAL A 108 -5.92 7.55 -3.04
CA VAL A 108 -5.61 7.81 -1.63
C VAL A 108 -6.77 7.38 -0.74
N CYS A 109 -6.45 6.97 0.49
CA CYS A 109 -7.41 6.66 1.54
C CYS A 109 -6.91 7.27 2.85
N TRP A 110 -7.61 8.29 3.34
CA TRP A 110 -7.35 8.84 4.67
C TRP A 110 -7.93 7.92 5.73
N VAL A 111 -7.14 7.65 6.76
CA VAL A 111 -7.56 6.89 7.94
C VAL A 111 -7.66 7.80 9.15
N ASP A 112 -8.67 7.56 9.99
CA ASP A 112 -8.97 8.41 11.15
C ASP A 112 -7.99 8.22 12.31
N SER A 113 -7.35 7.06 12.38
CA SER A 113 -6.37 6.72 13.41
C SER A 113 -5.07 6.19 12.82
N GLU A 114 -3.97 6.37 13.55
CA GLU A 114 -2.66 5.92 13.09
C GLU A 114 -2.62 4.41 12.84
N ASP A 115 -3.29 3.64 13.70
CA ASP A 115 -3.39 2.19 13.56
C ASP A 115 -4.14 1.77 12.27
N GLY A 116 -4.96 2.65 11.70
CA GLY A 116 -5.56 2.47 10.38
C GLY A 116 -4.54 2.25 9.27
N ILE A 117 -3.32 2.80 9.41
CA ILE A 117 -2.22 2.52 8.46
C ILE A 117 -1.89 1.03 8.43
N ASN A 118 -1.93 0.33 9.56
CA ASN A 118 -1.67 -1.11 9.61
C ASN A 118 -2.76 -1.91 8.89
N HIS A 119 -4.01 -1.44 8.91
CA HIS A 119 -5.08 -2.03 8.11
C HIS A 119 -4.85 -1.81 6.60
N VAL A 120 -4.39 -0.62 6.21
CA VAL A 120 -4.02 -0.34 4.81
C VAL A 120 -2.85 -1.20 4.34
N ILE A 121 -1.86 -1.49 5.20
CA ILE A 121 -0.79 -2.44 4.87
C ILE A 121 -1.39 -3.77 4.42
N ALA A 122 -2.31 -4.34 5.19
CA ALA A 122 -2.90 -5.63 4.82
C ALA A 122 -3.82 -5.54 3.59
N ALA A 123 -4.62 -4.48 3.47
CA ALA A 123 -5.62 -4.36 2.41
C ALA A 123 -5.05 -3.88 1.05
N ALA A 124 -3.97 -3.10 1.06
CA ALA A 124 -3.45 -2.44 -0.14
C ALA A 124 -1.92 -2.46 -0.25
N GLY A 125 -1.18 -2.35 0.87
CA GLY A 125 0.29 -2.33 0.87
C GLY A 125 0.90 -3.66 0.43
N SER A 126 0.57 -4.72 1.17
CA SER A 126 1.00 -6.11 0.95
C SER A 126 0.14 -6.84 -0.08
N ALA A 127 -1.07 -6.35 -0.33
CA ALA A 127 -2.05 -7.01 -1.20
C ALA A 127 -1.58 -7.32 -2.63
N PRO A 128 -0.74 -6.50 -3.31
CA PRO A 128 -0.16 -6.86 -4.61
C PRO A 128 0.52 -8.22 -4.59
N ALA A 129 1.23 -8.58 -3.51
CA ALA A 129 1.86 -9.89 -3.39
C ALA A 129 0.84 -11.03 -3.29
N TYR A 130 -0.33 -10.80 -2.67
CA TYR A 130 -1.39 -11.81 -2.60
C TYR A 130 -1.94 -12.10 -4.00
N PHE A 131 -2.17 -11.04 -4.80
CA PHE A 131 -2.61 -11.17 -6.19
C PHE A 131 -1.52 -11.81 -7.06
N PHE A 132 -0.25 -11.43 -6.90
CA PHE A 132 0.85 -12.05 -7.64
C PHE A 132 0.97 -13.54 -7.35
N LEU A 133 0.88 -13.96 -6.09
CA LEU A 133 0.90 -15.37 -5.73
C LEU A 133 -0.28 -16.14 -6.33
N PHE A 134 -1.48 -15.54 -6.34
CA PHE A 134 -2.65 -16.16 -6.95
C PHE A 134 -2.49 -16.30 -8.48
N MET A 135 -2.01 -15.25 -9.16
CA MET A 135 -1.73 -15.29 -10.59
C MET A 135 -0.60 -16.27 -10.94
N GLU A 136 0.44 -16.37 -10.12
CA GLU A 136 1.52 -17.34 -10.27
C GLU A 136 0.96 -18.77 -10.22
N ALA A 137 0.09 -19.08 -9.26
CA ALA A 137 -0.56 -20.38 -9.17
C ALA A 137 -1.46 -20.67 -10.38
N MET A 138 -2.22 -19.68 -10.85
CA MET A 138 -3.03 -19.82 -12.07
C MET A 138 -2.19 -20.06 -13.32
N GLN A 139 -1.07 -19.33 -13.47
CA GLN A 139 -0.17 -19.48 -14.62
C GLN A 139 0.44 -20.88 -14.63
N ALA A 140 0.93 -21.36 -13.48
CA ALA A 140 1.50 -22.70 -13.36
C ALA A 140 0.50 -23.80 -13.74
N GLU A 141 -0.77 -23.64 -13.39
CA GLU A 141 -1.81 -24.59 -13.81
C GLU A 141 -2.14 -24.49 -15.30
N ALA A 142 -2.20 -23.28 -15.86
CA ALA A 142 -2.38 -23.11 -17.31
C ALA A 142 -1.22 -23.75 -18.12
N GLU A 143 0.02 -23.66 -17.64
CA GLU A 143 1.15 -24.36 -18.24
C GLU A 143 0.98 -25.90 -18.20
N ARG A 144 0.49 -26.45 -17.08
CA ARG A 144 0.17 -27.88 -16.97
C ARG A 144 -0.96 -28.34 -17.90
N LEU A 145 -1.89 -27.44 -18.21
CA LEU A 145 -2.93 -27.67 -19.22
C LEU A 145 -2.39 -27.63 -20.66
N GLY A 146 -1.11 -27.29 -20.85
CA GLY A 146 -0.41 -27.34 -22.13
C GLY A 146 -0.17 -25.99 -22.80
N PHE A 147 -0.49 -24.88 -22.12
CA PHE A 147 -0.13 -23.56 -22.64
C PHE A 147 1.38 -23.29 -22.50
N SER A 148 1.94 -22.52 -23.43
CA SER A 148 3.28 -21.97 -23.24
C SER A 148 3.29 -20.98 -22.08
N THR A 149 4.45 -20.76 -21.46
CA THR A 149 4.62 -19.76 -20.39
C THR A 149 4.11 -18.38 -20.80
N ASP A 150 4.42 -17.93 -22.03
CA ASP A 150 3.98 -16.63 -22.52
C ASP A 150 2.45 -16.56 -22.70
N THR A 151 1.83 -17.62 -23.23
CA THR A 151 0.37 -17.69 -23.37
C THR A 151 -0.32 -17.78 -22.01
N ALA A 152 0.18 -18.62 -21.10
CA ALA A 152 -0.36 -18.77 -19.75
C ALA A 152 -0.32 -17.44 -19.00
N ARG A 153 0.82 -16.73 -19.05
CA ARG A 153 0.98 -15.40 -18.46
C ARG A 153 -0.02 -14.41 -19.04
N MET A 154 -0.10 -14.32 -20.37
CA MET A 154 -1.01 -13.40 -21.07
C MET A 154 -2.47 -13.63 -20.67
N LEU A 155 -2.91 -14.89 -20.61
CA LEU A 155 -4.28 -15.25 -20.23
C LEU A 155 -4.61 -14.82 -18.80
N VAL A 156 -3.72 -15.11 -17.85
CA VAL A 156 -3.92 -14.81 -16.42
C VAL A 156 -3.88 -13.31 -16.17
N GLU A 157 -2.90 -12.60 -16.75
CA GLU A 157 -2.75 -11.15 -16.63
C GLU A 157 -4.00 -10.43 -17.17
N GLN A 158 -4.46 -10.81 -18.36
CA GLN A 158 -5.63 -10.19 -18.98
C GLN A 158 -6.93 -10.47 -18.21
N ALA A 159 -7.09 -11.68 -17.66
CA ALA A 159 -8.25 -12.05 -16.84
C ALA A 159 -8.27 -11.25 -15.52
N ALA A 160 -7.13 -11.14 -14.84
CA ALA A 160 -7.01 -10.36 -13.60
C ALA A 160 -7.26 -8.86 -13.84
N SER A 161 -6.64 -8.30 -14.88
CA SER A 161 -6.84 -6.89 -15.27
C SER A 161 -8.30 -6.61 -15.62
N GLY A 162 -8.92 -7.45 -16.46
CA GLY A 162 -10.31 -7.29 -16.86
C GLY A 162 -11.30 -7.39 -15.68
N ALA A 163 -11.07 -8.32 -14.75
CA ALA A 163 -11.88 -8.43 -13.54
C ALA A 163 -11.78 -7.17 -12.67
N SER A 164 -10.56 -6.66 -12.44
CA SER A 164 -10.34 -5.43 -11.67
C SER A 164 -10.96 -4.20 -12.36
N ALA A 165 -10.83 -4.09 -13.68
CA ALA A 165 -11.43 -3.03 -14.46
C ALA A 165 -12.97 -3.05 -14.38
N LEU A 166 -13.59 -4.24 -14.39
CA LEU A 166 -15.04 -4.38 -14.25
C LEU A 166 -15.54 -3.91 -12.87
N VAL A 167 -14.79 -4.23 -11.81
CA VAL A 167 -15.06 -3.70 -10.46
C VAL A 167 -15.01 -2.18 -10.46
N ALA A 168 -13.96 -1.59 -11.04
CA ALA A 168 -13.81 -0.14 -11.09
C ALA A 168 -14.92 0.55 -11.93
N ALA A 169 -15.40 -0.10 -12.98
CA ALA A 169 -16.49 0.38 -13.83
C ALA A 169 -17.88 0.19 -13.20
N SER A 170 -18.00 -0.56 -12.10
CA SER A 170 -19.27 -0.93 -11.46
C SER A 170 -19.30 -0.57 -9.95
N PRO A 171 -19.11 0.71 -9.57
CA PRO A 171 -18.90 1.10 -8.17
C PRO A 171 -20.10 0.78 -7.25
N ASP A 172 -21.31 0.77 -7.79
CA ASP A 172 -22.53 0.50 -7.03
C ASP A 172 -22.89 -0.99 -6.99
N THR A 173 -22.10 -1.86 -7.65
CA THR A 173 -22.35 -3.30 -7.69
C THR A 173 -21.47 -4.02 -6.66
N PRO A 174 -22.05 -4.76 -5.71
CA PRO A 174 -21.27 -5.57 -4.78
C PRO A 174 -20.38 -6.58 -5.51
N LEU A 175 -19.16 -6.81 -4.99
CA LEU A 175 -18.24 -7.82 -5.54
C LEU A 175 -18.86 -9.22 -5.63
N SER A 176 -19.72 -9.58 -4.66
CA SER A 176 -20.46 -10.85 -4.69
C SER A 176 -21.36 -10.98 -5.91
N THR A 177 -22.04 -9.90 -6.29
CA THR A 177 -22.91 -9.84 -7.46
C THR A 177 -22.10 -9.93 -8.75
N LEU A 178 -20.95 -9.25 -8.86
CA LEU A 178 -20.05 -9.40 -10.01
C LEU A 178 -19.57 -10.86 -10.18
N ARG A 179 -19.23 -11.52 -9.08
CA ARG A 179 -18.89 -12.96 -9.07
C ARG A 179 -20.08 -13.84 -9.47
N GLU A 180 -21.27 -13.57 -8.93
CA GLU A 180 -22.49 -14.33 -9.25
C GLU A 180 -22.87 -14.22 -10.72
N ASN A 181 -22.72 -13.05 -11.33
CA ASN A 181 -23.02 -12.80 -12.75
C ASN A 181 -22.19 -13.69 -13.71
N VAL A 182 -21.01 -14.15 -13.29
CA VAL A 182 -20.15 -15.06 -14.07
C VAL A 182 -20.22 -16.52 -13.60
N THR A 183 -21.15 -16.83 -12.69
CA THR A 183 -21.31 -18.15 -12.07
C THR A 183 -22.67 -18.75 -12.42
N SER A 184 -22.75 -19.52 -13.51
CA SER A 184 -23.93 -20.30 -13.82
C SER A 184 -24.02 -21.55 -12.94
N LYS A 185 -25.22 -21.87 -12.43
CA LYS A 185 -25.45 -23.07 -11.59
C LYS A 185 -25.06 -24.34 -12.37
N GLY A 186 -24.13 -25.12 -11.82
CA GLY A 186 -23.60 -26.33 -12.48
C GLY A 186 -22.64 -26.06 -13.64
N GLY A 187 -22.24 -24.81 -13.86
CA GLY A 187 -21.21 -24.44 -14.83
C GLY A 187 -19.78 -24.62 -14.30
N THR A 188 -18.79 -24.40 -15.17
CA THR A 188 -17.37 -24.58 -14.84
C THR A 188 -16.91 -23.65 -13.70
N THR A 189 -17.33 -22.38 -13.72
CA THR A 189 -17.02 -21.41 -12.65
C THR A 189 -17.57 -21.86 -11.30
N PHE A 190 -18.77 -22.45 -11.29
CA PHE A 190 -19.42 -22.92 -10.06
C PHE A 190 -18.61 -24.03 -9.41
N GLU A 191 -18.17 -25.03 -10.18
CA GLU A 191 -17.34 -26.13 -9.64
C GLU A 191 -15.97 -25.62 -9.13
N ALA A 192 -15.35 -24.66 -9.81
CA ALA A 192 -14.10 -24.05 -9.35
C ALA A 192 -14.28 -23.27 -8.03
N LEU A 193 -15.32 -22.42 -7.93
CA LEU A 193 -15.61 -21.65 -6.71
C LEU A 193 -16.00 -22.54 -5.53
N LYS A 194 -16.64 -23.68 -5.79
CA LYS A 194 -16.92 -24.69 -4.77
C LYS A 194 -15.62 -25.22 -4.15
N VAL A 195 -14.62 -25.55 -4.96
CA VAL A 195 -13.31 -25.99 -4.45
C VAL A 195 -12.68 -24.91 -3.57
N PHE A 196 -12.65 -23.64 -3.99
CA PHE A 196 -12.11 -22.56 -3.16
C PHE A 196 -12.85 -22.40 -1.82
N THR A 197 -14.18 -22.59 -1.83
CA THR A 197 -15.00 -22.49 -0.63
C THR A 197 -14.76 -23.67 0.30
N ASP A 198 -14.73 -24.90 -0.22
CA ASP A 198 -14.46 -26.12 0.55
C ASP A 198 -13.04 -26.11 1.15
N GLN A 199 -12.08 -25.48 0.46
CA GLN A 199 -10.72 -25.24 0.94
C GLN A 199 -10.59 -23.99 1.84
N LYS A 200 -11.69 -23.35 2.22
CA LYS A 200 -11.72 -22.24 3.19
C LYS A 200 -10.90 -21.02 2.76
N LEU A 201 -10.97 -20.67 1.47
CA LEU A 201 -10.28 -19.49 0.94
C LEU A 201 -10.58 -18.21 1.74
N PRO A 202 -11.83 -17.89 2.14
CA PRO A 202 -12.11 -16.70 2.94
C PRO A 202 -11.33 -16.66 4.26
N GLU A 203 -11.23 -17.79 4.96
CA GLU A 203 -10.50 -17.92 6.21
C GLU A 203 -8.99 -17.80 6.01
N ILE A 204 -8.45 -18.38 4.93
CA ILE A 204 -7.04 -18.23 4.56
C ILE A 204 -6.69 -16.76 4.31
N VAL A 205 -7.52 -16.05 3.53
CA VAL A 205 -7.33 -14.62 3.25
C VAL A 205 -7.38 -13.80 4.54
N SER A 206 -8.36 -14.06 5.41
CA SER A 206 -8.48 -13.40 6.71
C SER A 206 -7.22 -13.61 7.56
N GLN A 207 -6.75 -14.85 7.69
CA GLN A 207 -5.54 -15.17 8.47
C GLN A 207 -4.29 -14.50 7.90
N ALA A 208 -4.12 -14.49 6.57
CA ALA A 208 -3.00 -13.84 5.91
C ALA A 208 -2.98 -12.32 6.17
N MET A 209 -4.14 -11.67 6.04
CA MET A 209 -4.28 -10.22 6.31
C MET A 209 -4.01 -9.90 7.78
N GLN A 210 -4.53 -10.71 8.72
CA GLN A 210 -4.26 -10.53 10.15
C GLN A 210 -2.79 -10.75 10.50
N ALA A 211 -2.11 -11.70 9.84
CA ALA A 211 -0.67 -11.91 10.01
C ALA A 211 0.14 -10.68 9.55
N ALA A 212 -0.26 -10.04 8.44
CA ALA A 212 0.36 -8.80 7.98
C ALA A 212 0.17 -7.64 8.98
N ILE A 213 -1.05 -7.47 9.53
CA ILE A 213 -1.34 -6.47 10.57
C ILE A 213 -0.48 -6.72 11.80
N LYS A 214 -0.48 -7.96 12.31
CA LYS A 214 0.32 -8.34 13.49
C LYS A 214 1.79 -8.03 13.27
N ARG A 215 2.33 -8.35 12.08
CA ARG A 215 3.72 -8.05 11.77
C ARG A 215 4.01 -6.54 11.73
N ALA A 216 3.10 -5.74 11.20
CA ALA A 216 3.24 -4.29 11.20
C ALA A 216 3.28 -3.73 12.63
N GLN A 217 2.40 -4.21 13.52
CA GLN A 217 2.39 -3.84 14.94
C GLN A 217 3.65 -4.28 15.69
N GLU A 218 4.25 -5.42 15.33
CA GLU A 218 5.56 -5.83 15.85
C GLU A 218 6.67 -4.88 15.39
N MET A 219 6.64 -4.45 14.13
CA MET A 219 7.62 -3.50 13.59
C MET A 219 7.56 -2.14 14.31
N GLU A 220 6.36 -1.66 14.66
CA GLU A 220 6.17 -0.42 15.44
C GLU A 220 6.79 -0.46 16.83
N LYS A 221 7.08 -1.65 17.37
CA LYS A 221 7.79 -1.81 18.64
C LYS A 221 9.31 -1.88 18.48
N LEU A 222 9.79 -2.11 17.25
CA LEU A 222 11.21 -2.26 16.94
C LEU A 222 11.86 -0.95 16.50
N PHE A 223 11.09 -0.04 15.90
CA PHE A 223 11.61 1.18 15.25
C PHE A 223 10.99 2.44 15.84
#